data_AF-A0A7K2S5E5-F1
#
_entry.id   AF-A0A7K2S5E5-F1
#
_cell.length_a   1.000
_cell.length_b   1.000
_cell.length_c   1.000
_cell.angle_alpha   90.00
_cell.angle_beta   90.00
_cell.angle_gamma   90.00
#
_symmetry.space_group_name_H-M   'P 1'
#
loop_
_entity.id
_entity.type
_entity.pdbx_description
1 polymer ?
#
loop_
_entity_poly.entity_id
_entity_poly.type
_entity_poly.pdbx_seq_one_letter_code
_entity_poly.pdbx_strand_id
1 'polypeptide(L)'
;MRPSRRPALKASEIPPQNLNLREGERHSIVCPDCESWHPLYRKMIKTHHLDSEVRGGRAPRCPGSAQLIDMNISVEQWGERMLAADSTATGRRSARQYYKPLAQPPTPIYRLADRGPQCTPTLHRLLPLLEHARHAVDQHRAACSRCTARGRCETGRALEARAAETQASCTIARERLKHQERQRGSRAAAPKRRAGWAAVLPAVQDADTRRAVAPVPPGRPEAPAKVGTASVPTEPENIEAYDRRQAELGKQYARLADQSA
;
A
#
# COMPACT_ATOMS: atom_id res chain seq x y z
N MET A 1 1.58 -51.44 19.35
CA MET A 1 0.24 -50.83 19.25
C MET A 1 -0.76 -51.94 18.92
N ARG A 2 -1.75 -52.17 19.77
CA ARG A 2 -2.77 -53.21 19.53
C ARG A 2 -3.80 -52.66 18.54
N PRO A 3 -4.20 -53.41 17.50
CA PRO A 3 -5.30 -53.02 16.64
C PRO A 3 -6.58 -52.81 17.44
N SER A 4 -7.43 -51.91 16.98
CA SER A 4 -8.79 -51.83 17.49
C SER A 4 -9.55 -53.13 17.18
N ARG A 5 -10.61 -53.42 17.94
CA ARG A 5 -11.48 -54.59 17.67
C ARG A 5 -12.44 -54.38 16.50
N ARG A 6 -12.35 -53.23 15.81
CA ARG A 6 -13.23 -52.89 14.68
C ARG A 6 -12.79 -53.64 13.43
N PRO A 7 -13.72 -53.91 12.50
CA PRO A 7 -13.36 -54.46 11.20
C PRO A 7 -12.37 -53.54 10.48
N ALA A 8 -11.48 -54.15 9.69
CA ALA A 8 -10.55 -53.43 8.85
C ALA A 8 -11.31 -52.63 7.79
N LEU A 9 -10.91 -51.39 7.56
CA LEU A 9 -11.44 -50.55 6.49
C LEU A 9 -10.79 -50.96 5.17
N LYS A 10 -11.57 -51.21 4.14
CA LYS A 10 -11.02 -51.47 2.81
C LYS A 10 -10.59 -50.16 2.16
N ALA A 11 -9.34 -50.09 1.72
CA ALA A 11 -8.81 -48.95 0.99
C ALA A 11 -9.64 -48.62 -0.27
N SER A 12 -10.23 -49.63 -0.92
CA SER A 12 -11.10 -49.43 -2.08
C SER A 12 -12.45 -48.78 -1.78
N GLU A 13 -12.93 -48.82 -0.54
CA GLU A 13 -14.22 -48.25 -0.13
C GLU A 13 -14.06 -46.82 0.41
N ILE A 14 -12.83 -46.44 0.79
CA ILE A 14 -12.51 -45.10 1.25
C ILE A 14 -12.49 -44.14 0.04
N PRO A 15 -13.11 -42.95 0.12
CA PRO A 15 -13.00 -41.94 -0.93
C PRO A 15 -11.53 -41.64 -1.22
N PRO A 16 -11.11 -41.60 -2.49
CA PRO A 16 -9.69 -41.48 -2.83
C PRO A 16 -9.09 -40.18 -2.27
N GLN A 17 -9.87 -39.10 -2.15
CA GLN A 17 -9.46 -37.84 -1.51
C GLN A 17 -9.23 -37.92 0.00
N ASN A 18 -9.71 -38.97 0.66
CA ASN A 18 -9.61 -39.20 2.10
C ASN A 18 -8.49 -40.20 2.45
N LEU A 19 -7.74 -40.67 1.46
CA LEU A 19 -6.64 -41.62 1.63
C LEU A 19 -5.47 -41.15 0.78
N ASN A 20 -4.29 -40.98 1.37
CA ASN A 20 -3.07 -40.66 0.64
C ASN A 20 -2.22 -41.92 0.50
N LEU A 21 -2.05 -42.41 -0.73
CA LEU A 21 -1.16 -43.52 -1.08
C LEU A 21 -0.02 -43.09 -2.02
N ARG A 22 0.26 -41.79 -2.16
CA ARG A 22 1.29 -41.28 -3.08
C ARG A 22 2.66 -41.87 -2.76
N GLU A 23 3.36 -42.29 -3.81
CA GLU A 23 4.75 -42.72 -3.70
C GLU A 23 5.64 -41.57 -3.18
N GLY A 24 6.56 -41.88 -2.26
CA GLY A 24 7.44 -40.89 -1.65
C GLY A 24 6.82 -40.07 -0.51
N GLU A 25 5.50 -40.10 -0.34
CA GLU A 25 4.81 -39.45 0.77
C GLU A 25 4.46 -40.43 1.89
N ARG A 26 4.17 -39.89 3.09
CA ARG A 26 3.69 -40.71 4.21
C ARG A 26 2.23 -41.06 3.97
N HIS A 27 1.94 -42.36 3.87
CA HIS A 27 0.55 -42.82 3.78
C HIS A 27 -0.27 -42.29 4.95
N SER A 28 -1.41 -41.67 4.65
CA SER A 28 -2.30 -41.05 5.62
C SER A 28 -3.75 -41.27 5.22
N ILE A 29 -4.65 -41.15 6.19
CA ILE A 29 -6.09 -41.28 5.97
C ILE A 29 -6.83 -40.26 6.82
N VAL A 30 -7.98 -39.79 6.33
CA VAL A 30 -8.98 -39.13 7.16
C VAL A 30 -9.66 -40.17 8.04
N CYS A 31 -9.57 -40.02 9.35
CA CYS A 31 -10.26 -40.92 10.27
C CYS A 31 -11.78 -40.77 10.12
N PRO A 32 -12.55 -41.86 9.99
CA PRO A 32 -14.00 -41.78 9.79
C PRO A 32 -14.78 -41.27 11.00
N ASP A 33 -14.20 -41.31 12.21
CA ASP A 33 -14.92 -40.86 13.43
C ASP A 33 -14.61 -39.41 13.84
N CYS A 34 -13.43 -38.86 13.48
CA CYS A 34 -13.05 -37.49 13.85
C CYS A 34 -12.70 -36.60 12.65
N GLU A 35 -12.86 -37.12 11.43
CA GLU A 35 -12.71 -36.41 10.15
C GLU A 35 -11.36 -35.69 9.98
N SER A 36 -10.35 -36.11 10.75
CA SER A 36 -9.02 -35.51 10.79
C SER A 36 -7.99 -36.40 10.12
N TRP A 37 -6.99 -35.78 9.48
CA TRP A 37 -5.90 -36.49 8.81
C TRP A 37 -4.93 -37.11 9.82
N HIS A 38 -4.72 -38.41 9.69
CA HIS A 38 -3.79 -39.15 10.51
C HIS A 38 -2.88 -40.06 9.67
N PRO A 39 -1.58 -40.17 10.03
CA PRO A 39 -0.68 -41.06 9.34
C PRO A 39 -1.01 -42.53 9.63
N LEU A 40 -0.67 -43.39 8.68
CA LEU A 40 -0.76 -44.83 8.83
C LEU A 40 0.54 -45.38 9.42
N TYR A 41 0.41 -46.27 10.39
CA TYR A 41 1.51 -47.02 10.98
C TYR A 41 1.21 -48.52 10.87
N ARG A 42 2.01 -49.26 10.09
CA ARG A 42 1.81 -50.70 9.82
C ARG A 42 0.37 -51.03 9.40
N LYS A 43 -0.16 -50.28 8.42
CA LYS A 43 -1.55 -50.39 7.93
C LYS A 43 -2.64 -50.10 8.98
N MET A 44 -2.32 -49.40 10.07
CA MET A 44 -3.29 -48.94 11.06
C MET A 44 -3.31 -47.42 11.13
N ILE A 45 -4.48 -46.84 11.42
CA ILE A 45 -4.57 -45.41 11.77
C ILE A 45 -3.76 -45.16 13.04
N LYS A 46 -2.81 -44.21 13.01
CA LYS A 46 -2.02 -43.86 14.20
C LYS A 46 -2.95 -43.50 15.37
N THR A 47 -2.56 -43.91 16.57
CA THR A 47 -3.34 -43.58 17.76
C THR A 47 -3.45 -42.07 17.91
N HIS A 48 -4.67 -41.56 18.03
CA HIS A 48 -5.00 -40.14 18.18
C HIS A 48 -6.18 -39.98 19.14
N HIS A 49 -6.36 -38.75 19.59
CA HIS A 49 -7.42 -38.34 20.52
C HIS A 49 -8.42 -37.45 19.78
N LEU A 50 -9.64 -37.36 20.29
CA LEU A 50 -10.61 -36.39 19.77
C LEU A 50 -10.13 -34.99 20.12
N ASP A 51 -10.32 -34.02 19.23
CA ASP A 51 -10.12 -32.61 19.57
C ASP A 51 -11.26 -32.19 20.49
N SER A 52 -10.97 -32.09 21.78
CA SER A 52 -11.94 -31.66 22.77
C SER A 52 -11.30 -30.63 23.69
N GLU A 53 -11.90 -29.45 23.79
CA GLU A 53 -11.66 -28.48 24.86
C GLU A 53 -12.22 -29.02 26.18
N VAL A 54 -11.64 -30.10 26.71
CA VAL A 54 -12.04 -30.61 28.03
C VAL A 54 -11.32 -29.79 29.08
N ARG A 55 -12.06 -28.93 29.76
CA ARG A 55 -11.61 -28.18 30.95
C ARG A 55 -10.97 -29.17 31.94
N GLY A 56 -9.64 -29.18 32.01
CA GLY A 56 -8.87 -29.91 33.03
C GLY A 56 -8.61 -31.40 32.80
N GLY A 57 -8.76 -31.95 31.58
CA GLY A 57 -8.52 -33.39 31.32
C GLY A 57 -7.83 -33.70 29.99
N ARG A 58 -7.19 -34.89 29.88
CA ARG A 58 -6.68 -35.42 28.62
C ARG A 58 -7.87 -35.84 27.75
N ALA A 59 -7.92 -35.35 26.51
CA ALA A 59 -8.96 -35.70 25.56
C ALA A 59 -9.12 -37.24 25.41
N PRO A 60 -10.36 -37.76 25.31
CA PRO A 60 -10.57 -39.19 25.14
C PRO A 60 -9.95 -39.67 23.83
N ARG A 61 -9.53 -40.94 23.83
CA ARG A 61 -8.98 -41.59 22.63
C ARG A 61 -10.07 -41.73 21.58
N CYS A 62 -9.76 -41.40 20.32
CA CYS A 62 -10.72 -41.51 19.22
C CYS A 62 -11.11 -42.99 18.97
N PRO A 63 -12.39 -43.33 18.77
CA PRO A 63 -12.83 -44.70 18.46
C PRO A 63 -12.18 -45.32 17.22
N GLY A 64 -11.85 -44.50 16.21
CA GLY A 64 -11.17 -44.92 14.97
C GLY A 64 -9.65 -45.08 15.10
N SER A 65 -9.09 -44.71 16.25
CA SER A 65 -7.66 -44.89 16.49
C SER A 65 -7.25 -46.37 16.46
N ALA A 66 -6.09 -46.66 15.88
CA ALA A 66 -5.58 -48.02 15.69
C ALA A 66 -6.49 -48.96 14.89
N GLN A 67 -7.43 -48.43 14.11
CA GLN A 67 -8.21 -49.23 13.18
C GLN A 67 -7.33 -49.69 12.02
N LEU A 68 -7.45 -50.98 11.65
CA LEU A 68 -6.73 -51.57 10.54
C LEU A 68 -7.31 -51.12 9.19
N ILE A 69 -6.44 -51.03 8.21
CA ILE A 69 -6.79 -50.77 6.82
C ILE A 69 -6.33 -51.96 6.00
N ASP A 70 -7.26 -52.57 5.29
CA ASP A 70 -6.99 -53.56 4.27
C ASP A 70 -6.59 -52.84 2.98
N MET A 71 -5.34 -53.02 2.58
CA MET A 71 -4.75 -52.41 1.38
C MET A 71 -5.11 -53.24 0.15
N ASN A 72 -6.40 -53.27 -0.18
CA ASN A 72 -6.98 -54.07 -1.26
C ASN A 72 -7.01 -53.34 -2.62
N ILE A 73 -6.27 -52.23 -2.74
CA ILE A 73 -6.12 -51.44 -3.95
C ILE A 73 -4.62 -51.10 -4.10
N SER A 74 -4.11 -51.14 -5.34
CA SER A 74 -2.74 -50.71 -5.62
C SER A 74 -2.61 -49.19 -5.61
N VAL A 75 -1.37 -48.68 -5.56
CA VAL A 75 -1.11 -47.23 -5.61
C VAL A 75 -1.57 -46.64 -6.94
N GLU A 76 -1.35 -47.38 -8.04
CA GLU A 76 -1.76 -47.02 -9.40
C GLU A 76 -3.28 -46.97 -9.50
N GLN A 77 -3.97 -48.00 -9.01
CA GLN A 77 -5.44 -48.06 -8.99
C GLN A 77 -6.05 -46.94 -8.13
N TRP A 78 -5.41 -46.58 -7.01
CA TRP A 78 -5.82 -45.42 -6.23
C TRP A 78 -5.59 -44.11 -7.00
N GLY A 79 -4.46 -43.97 -7.68
CA GLY A 79 -4.13 -42.81 -8.53
C GLY A 79 -5.11 -42.62 -9.68
N GLU A 80 -5.49 -43.70 -10.36
CA GLU A 80 -6.54 -43.69 -11.38
C GLU A 80 -7.89 -43.22 -10.82
N ARG A 81 -8.25 -43.66 -9.62
CA ARG A 81 -9.50 -43.24 -8.95
C ARG A 81 -9.47 -41.79 -8.49
N MET A 82 -8.31 -41.29 -8.06
CA MET A 82 -8.10 -39.86 -7.79
C MET A 82 -8.32 -39.03 -9.06
N LEU A 83 -7.68 -39.40 -10.18
CA LEU A 83 -7.83 -38.71 -11.45
C LEU A 83 -9.27 -38.77 -11.98
N ALA A 84 -9.92 -39.92 -11.86
CA ALA A 84 -11.33 -40.08 -12.21
C ALA A 84 -12.22 -39.15 -11.37
N ALA A 85 -12.02 -39.11 -10.04
CA ALA A 85 -12.77 -38.24 -9.13
C ALA A 85 -12.59 -36.76 -9.49
N ASP A 86 -11.36 -36.31 -9.75
CA ASP A 86 -11.04 -34.94 -10.19
C ASP A 86 -11.69 -34.61 -11.54
N SER A 87 -11.69 -35.54 -12.49
CA SER A 87 -12.34 -35.35 -13.79
C SER A 87 -13.86 -35.17 -13.67
N THR A 88 -14.53 -35.91 -12.78
CA THR A 88 -15.96 -35.70 -12.49
C THR A 88 -16.24 -34.42 -11.71
N ALA A 89 -15.39 -34.04 -10.76
CA ALA A 89 -15.55 -32.80 -10.00
C ALA A 89 -15.33 -31.56 -10.89
N THR A 90 -14.39 -31.65 -11.82
CA THR A 90 -14.11 -30.62 -12.83
C THR A 90 -15.19 -30.60 -13.91
N GLY A 91 -15.68 -31.78 -14.34
CA GLY A 91 -16.73 -31.91 -15.34
C GLY A 91 -18.11 -31.40 -14.90
N ARG A 92 -18.42 -31.44 -13.60
CA ARG A 92 -19.64 -30.82 -13.03
C ARG A 92 -19.56 -29.30 -12.97
N ARG A 93 -18.36 -28.72 -13.00
CA ARG A 93 -18.20 -27.30 -13.28
C ARG A 93 -18.14 -27.18 -14.80
N SER A 94 -19.31 -27.18 -15.45
CA SER A 94 -19.36 -26.60 -16.79
C SER A 94 -18.64 -25.27 -16.70
N ALA A 95 -17.65 -25.07 -17.57
CA ALA A 95 -16.95 -23.80 -17.65
C ALA A 95 -17.99 -22.78 -18.12
N ARG A 96 -18.77 -22.24 -17.19
CA ARG A 96 -19.43 -20.97 -17.39
C ARG A 96 -18.27 -20.01 -17.53
N GLN A 97 -17.85 -19.80 -18.77
CA GLN A 97 -16.89 -18.79 -19.12
C GLN A 97 -17.53 -17.46 -18.73
N TYR A 98 -17.29 -17.05 -17.49
CA TYR A 98 -17.46 -15.67 -17.12
C TYR A 98 -16.34 -14.93 -17.83
N TYR A 99 -16.63 -14.42 -19.01
CA TYR A 99 -15.74 -13.48 -19.67
C TYR A 99 -15.57 -12.32 -18.69
N LYS A 100 -14.35 -12.13 -18.18
CA LYS A 100 -14.04 -10.93 -17.39
C LYS A 100 -14.40 -9.77 -18.30
N PRO A 101 -15.35 -8.89 -17.94
CA PRO A 101 -15.66 -7.73 -18.76
C PRO A 101 -14.34 -7.08 -19.15
N LEU A 102 -14.12 -6.86 -20.45
CA LEU A 102 -12.89 -6.23 -20.93
C LEU A 102 -12.64 -5.03 -20.03
N ALA A 103 -11.47 -4.98 -19.40
CA ALA A 103 -11.11 -3.84 -18.58
C ALA A 103 -11.30 -2.61 -19.46
N GLN A 104 -12.03 -1.62 -18.96
CA GLN A 104 -12.17 -0.37 -19.70
C GLN A 104 -10.75 0.10 -20.06
N PRO A 105 -10.52 0.54 -21.31
CA PRO A 105 -9.22 1.02 -21.71
C PRO A 105 -8.75 2.06 -20.67
N PRO A 106 -7.50 1.96 -20.19
CA PRO A 106 -7.01 2.84 -19.14
C PRO A 106 -7.24 4.28 -19.57
N THR A 107 -7.65 5.12 -18.61
CA THR A 107 -7.88 6.53 -18.88
C THR A 107 -6.58 7.11 -19.45
N PRO A 108 -6.60 7.70 -20.65
CA PRO A 108 -5.37 8.13 -21.30
C PRO A 108 -4.68 9.22 -20.47
N ILE A 109 -3.34 9.21 -20.46
CA ILE A 109 -2.47 9.97 -19.54
C ILE A 109 -2.81 11.47 -19.51
N TYR A 110 -3.22 12.05 -20.63
CA TYR A 110 -3.62 13.45 -20.69
C TYR A 110 -4.87 13.77 -19.84
N ARG A 111 -5.81 12.84 -19.70
CA ARG A 111 -6.99 12.98 -18.81
C ARG A 111 -6.65 12.76 -17.33
N LEU A 112 -5.54 12.06 -17.04
CA LEU A 112 -5.00 11.92 -15.67
C LEU A 112 -4.28 13.19 -15.21
N ALA A 113 -3.70 13.98 -16.13
CA ALA A 113 -3.13 15.28 -15.78
C ALA A 113 -4.20 16.31 -15.37
N ASP A 114 -5.41 16.21 -15.95
CA ASP A 114 -6.55 17.06 -15.60
C ASP A 114 -7.24 16.64 -14.30
N ARG A 115 -7.21 15.34 -13.98
CA ARG A 115 -7.70 14.78 -12.71
C ARG A 115 -6.54 14.66 -11.73
N GLY A 116 -6.36 15.67 -10.89
CA GLY A 116 -5.46 15.60 -9.74
C GLY A 116 -5.62 14.29 -8.93
N PRO A 117 -4.63 13.92 -8.09
CA PRO A 117 -4.47 12.58 -7.53
C PRO A 117 -5.78 11.97 -7.02
N GLN A 118 -6.12 10.81 -7.57
CA GLN A 118 -7.38 10.08 -7.40
C GLN A 118 -7.69 9.70 -5.93
N CYS A 119 -6.72 9.87 -5.01
CA CYS A 119 -6.84 9.55 -3.59
C CYS A 119 -7.19 10.76 -2.70
N THR A 120 -7.38 11.95 -3.26
CA THR A 120 -7.89 13.08 -2.47
C THR A 120 -9.40 13.15 -2.59
N PRO A 121 -10.16 12.80 -1.54
CA PRO A 121 -11.61 13.00 -1.55
C PRO A 121 -11.89 14.47 -1.86
N THR A 122 -12.64 14.71 -2.94
CA THR A 122 -13.05 16.05 -3.36
C THR A 122 -13.86 16.69 -2.24
N LEU A 123 -13.70 18.00 -2.01
CA LEU A 123 -14.40 18.74 -0.94
C LEU A 123 -15.91 18.44 -0.92
N HIS A 124 -16.54 18.35 -2.09
CA HIS A 124 -17.95 17.98 -2.25
C HIS A 124 -18.33 16.64 -1.61
N ARG A 125 -17.44 15.64 -1.62
CA ARG A 125 -17.67 14.33 -0.99
C ARG A 125 -17.44 14.35 0.52
N LEU A 126 -16.59 15.25 1.01
CA LEU A 126 -16.26 15.36 2.44
C LEU A 126 -17.34 16.12 3.23
N LEU A 127 -18.03 17.07 2.62
CA LEU A 127 -19.05 17.87 3.30
C LEU A 127 -20.20 17.03 3.89
N PRO A 128 -20.82 16.07 3.16
CA PRO A 128 -21.85 15.20 3.73
C PRO A 128 -21.30 14.31 4.86
N LEU A 129 -20.05 13.86 4.76
CA LEU A 129 -19.43 13.03 5.80
C LEU A 129 -19.22 13.83 7.09
N LEU A 130 -18.82 15.11 6.97
CA LEU A 130 -18.69 15.99 8.13
C LEU A 130 -20.05 16.23 8.79
N GLU A 131 -21.09 16.43 7.99
CA GLU A 131 -22.46 16.60 8.51
C GLU A 131 -22.94 15.36 9.25
N HIS A 132 -22.77 14.16 8.68
CA HIS A 132 -23.10 12.91 9.35
C HIS A 132 -22.30 12.71 10.65
N ALA A 133 -20.99 13.03 10.65
CA ALA A 133 -20.16 12.90 11.84
C ALA A 133 -20.60 13.84 12.97
N ARG A 134 -20.98 15.08 12.64
CA ARG A 134 -21.56 16.04 13.60
C ARG A 134 -22.90 15.55 14.13
N HIS A 135 -23.77 15.08 13.25
CA HIS A 135 -25.07 14.57 13.65
C HIS A 135 -24.95 13.35 14.58
N ALA A 136 -24.00 12.45 14.32
CA ALA A 136 -23.73 11.31 15.20
C ALA A 136 -23.28 11.74 16.61
N VAL A 137 -22.46 12.79 16.73
CA VAL A 137 -22.07 13.38 18.02
C VAL A 137 -23.29 13.95 18.73
N ASP A 138 -24.12 14.72 18.03
CA ASP A 138 -25.31 15.36 18.61
C ASP A 138 -26.36 14.32 19.06
N GLN A 139 -26.64 13.32 18.23
CA GLN A 139 -27.51 12.19 18.57
C GLN A 139 -27.01 11.45 19.81
N HIS A 140 -25.70 11.19 19.88
CA HIS A 140 -25.12 10.51 21.04
C HIS A 140 -25.23 11.35 22.32
N ARG A 141 -24.98 12.66 22.24
CA ARG A 141 -25.12 13.58 23.40
C ARG A 141 -26.56 13.67 23.90
N ALA A 142 -27.53 13.58 23.00
CA ALA A 142 -28.95 13.56 23.34
C ALA A 142 -29.39 12.22 23.97
N ALA A 143 -28.84 11.09 23.52
CA ALA A 143 -29.26 9.76 23.98
C ALA A 143 -28.47 9.22 25.18
N CYS A 144 -27.25 9.68 25.42
CA CYS A 144 -26.37 9.14 26.47
C CYS A 144 -26.44 9.98 27.75
N SER A 145 -27.06 9.43 28.79
CA SER A 145 -27.21 10.08 30.11
C SER A 145 -25.89 10.60 30.71
N ARG A 146 -24.78 9.86 30.54
CA ARG A 146 -23.44 10.28 30.98
C ARG A 146 -22.94 11.53 30.25
N CYS A 147 -23.24 11.64 28.95
CA CYS A 147 -22.84 12.79 28.13
C CYS A 147 -23.79 13.98 28.32
N THR A 148 -25.07 13.74 28.60
CA THR A 148 -26.06 14.79 28.92
C THR A 148 -25.73 15.49 30.24
N ALA A 149 -25.23 14.75 31.24
CA ALA A 149 -24.83 15.28 32.54
C ALA A 149 -23.45 15.99 32.54
N ARG A 150 -23.04 16.60 31.41
CA ARG A 150 -21.73 17.24 31.17
C ARG A 150 -20.51 16.31 31.28
N GLY A 151 -20.70 14.99 31.38
CA GLY A 151 -19.62 14.00 31.31
C GLY A 151 -19.21 13.69 29.87
N ARG A 152 -18.16 12.88 29.68
CA ARG A 152 -17.79 12.30 28.38
C ARG A 152 -17.57 10.80 28.51
N CYS A 153 -18.41 10.01 27.87
CA CYS A 153 -18.18 8.57 27.75
C CYS A 153 -17.17 8.27 26.63
N GLU A 154 -16.63 7.05 26.62
CA GLU A 154 -15.65 6.61 25.63
C GLU A 154 -16.20 6.67 24.19
N THR A 155 -17.43 6.21 23.98
CA THR A 155 -18.12 6.30 22.68
C THR A 155 -18.27 7.74 22.22
N GLY A 156 -18.64 8.65 23.13
CA GLY A 156 -18.75 10.08 22.83
C GLY A 156 -17.40 10.68 22.41
N ARG A 157 -16.32 10.35 23.14
CA ARG A 157 -14.95 10.77 22.75
C ARG A 157 -14.54 10.23 21.39
N ALA A 158 -14.85 8.99 21.09
CA ALA A 158 -14.53 8.38 19.79
C ALA A 158 -15.31 9.06 18.63
N LEU A 159 -16.57 9.43 18.85
CA LEU A 159 -17.36 10.18 17.87
C LEU A 159 -16.82 11.59 17.65
N GLU A 160 -16.44 12.29 18.73
CA GLU A 160 -15.80 13.61 18.67
C GLU A 160 -14.48 13.55 17.88
N ALA A 161 -13.65 12.53 18.11
CA ALA A 161 -12.40 12.32 17.39
C ALA A 161 -12.63 12.15 15.87
N ARG A 162 -13.57 11.29 15.48
CA ARG A 162 -13.92 11.08 14.05
C ARG A 162 -14.48 12.34 13.39
N ALA A 163 -15.29 13.11 14.12
CA ALA A 163 -15.80 14.39 13.62
C ALA A 163 -14.67 15.40 13.41
N ALA A 164 -13.70 15.47 14.33
CA ALA A 164 -12.52 16.32 14.22
C ALA A 164 -11.61 15.91 13.04
N GLU A 165 -11.37 14.62 12.82
CA GLU A 165 -10.61 14.10 11.67
C GLU A 165 -11.28 14.46 10.34
N THR A 166 -12.60 14.30 10.26
CA THR A 166 -13.37 14.64 9.07
C THR A 166 -13.34 16.15 8.81
N GLN A 167 -13.40 16.96 9.87
CA GLN A 167 -13.26 18.42 9.78
C GLN A 167 -11.87 18.83 9.29
N ALA A 168 -10.80 18.21 9.81
CA ALA A 168 -9.44 18.45 9.36
C ALA A 168 -9.28 18.13 7.86
N SER A 169 -9.86 17.01 7.42
CA SER A 169 -9.88 16.61 6.00
C SER A 169 -10.57 17.67 5.11
N CYS A 170 -11.71 18.20 5.55
CA CYS A 170 -12.40 19.30 4.88
C CYS A 170 -11.53 20.57 4.79
N THR A 171 -10.83 20.93 5.87
CA THR A 171 -9.94 22.10 5.91
C THR A 171 -8.80 21.95 4.91
N ILE A 172 -8.11 20.81 4.92
CA ILE A 172 -7.03 20.51 3.97
C ILE A 172 -7.54 20.57 2.53
N ALA A 173 -8.73 20.02 2.25
CA ALA A 173 -9.32 20.05 0.92
C ALA A 173 -9.63 21.48 0.45
N ARG A 174 -10.12 22.36 1.34
CA ARG A 174 -10.35 23.78 1.04
C ARG A 174 -9.05 24.52 0.76
N GLU A 175 -8.01 24.30 1.55
CA GLU A 175 -6.70 24.92 1.35
C GLU A 175 -6.08 24.50 0.02
N ARG A 176 -6.18 23.21 -0.34
CA ARG A 176 -5.73 22.70 -1.63
C ARG A 176 -6.47 23.34 -2.79
N LEU A 177 -7.79 23.51 -2.68
CA LEU A 177 -8.58 24.20 -3.72
C LEU A 177 -8.12 25.65 -3.90
N LYS A 178 -7.98 26.41 -2.80
CA LYS A 178 -7.45 27.79 -2.83
C LYS A 178 -6.06 27.85 -3.46
N HIS A 179 -5.19 26.90 -3.12
CA HIS A 179 -3.85 26.84 -3.68
C HIS A 179 -3.89 26.55 -5.19
N GLN A 180 -4.75 25.63 -5.63
CA GLN A 180 -4.94 25.30 -7.04
C GLN A 180 -5.48 26.49 -7.83
N GLU A 181 -6.43 27.25 -7.29
CA GLU A 181 -6.95 28.48 -7.91
C GLU A 181 -5.87 29.54 -8.08
N ARG A 182 -5.04 29.77 -7.03
CA ARG A 182 -3.88 30.68 -7.11
C ARG A 182 -2.88 30.24 -8.18
N GLN A 183 -2.57 28.94 -8.25
CA GLN A 183 -1.68 28.39 -9.27
C GLN A 183 -2.26 28.53 -10.68
N ARG A 184 -3.56 28.27 -10.87
CA ARG A 184 -4.26 28.47 -12.15
C ARG A 184 -4.22 29.93 -12.58
N GLY A 185 -4.48 30.87 -11.67
CA GLY A 185 -4.35 32.30 -11.93
C GLY A 185 -2.92 32.70 -12.32
N SER A 186 -1.91 32.18 -11.62
CA SER A 186 -0.49 32.41 -11.94
C SER A 186 -0.10 31.84 -13.33
N ARG A 187 -0.56 30.63 -13.66
CA ARG A 187 -0.36 30.03 -14.99
C ARG A 187 -1.08 30.79 -16.09
N ALA A 188 -2.30 31.27 -15.83
CA ALA A 188 -3.03 32.14 -16.76
C ALA A 188 -2.34 33.50 -16.98
N ALA A 189 -1.49 33.94 -16.04
CA ALA A 189 -0.64 35.13 -16.19
C ALA A 189 0.71 34.84 -16.90
N ALA A 190 1.09 33.58 -17.12
CA ALA A 190 2.33 33.20 -17.82
C ALA A 190 2.45 33.71 -19.29
N PRO A 191 1.37 33.84 -20.08
CA PRO A 191 1.43 34.43 -21.42
C PRO A 191 1.98 35.87 -21.39
N LYS A 192 1.62 36.66 -20.37
CA LYS A 192 2.12 38.03 -20.18
C LYS A 192 3.63 38.04 -19.87
N ARG A 193 4.15 37.03 -19.16
CA ARG A 193 5.59 36.88 -18.91
C ARG A 193 6.38 36.57 -20.17
N ARG A 194 5.87 35.73 -21.09
CA ARG A 194 6.54 35.47 -22.38
C ARG A 194 6.64 36.74 -23.23
N ALA A 195 5.56 37.52 -23.31
CA ALA A 195 5.57 38.80 -24.01
C ALA A 195 6.55 39.81 -23.37
N GLY A 196 6.61 39.86 -22.04
CA GLY A 196 7.59 40.68 -21.32
C GLY A 196 9.04 40.28 -21.58
N TRP A 197 9.34 38.96 -21.61
CA TRP A 197 10.68 38.46 -21.97
C TRP A 197 11.06 38.77 -23.41
N ALA A 198 10.12 38.66 -24.36
CA ALA A 198 10.37 39.02 -25.75
C ALA A 198 10.77 40.51 -25.90
N ALA A 199 10.19 41.41 -25.11
CA ALA A 199 10.55 42.83 -25.12
C ALA A 199 11.96 43.11 -24.57
N VAL A 200 12.43 42.32 -23.60
CA VAL A 200 13.72 42.52 -22.93
C VAL A 200 14.86 41.71 -23.58
N LEU A 201 14.52 40.70 -24.39
CA LEU A 201 15.48 39.81 -25.05
C LEU A 201 16.59 40.55 -25.82
N PRO A 202 16.30 41.60 -26.62
CA PRO A 202 17.34 42.30 -27.37
C PRO A 202 18.36 43.00 -26.46
N ALA A 203 17.90 43.60 -25.35
CA ALA A 203 18.77 44.28 -24.39
C ALA A 203 19.69 43.29 -23.65
N VAL A 204 19.19 42.09 -23.36
CA VAL A 204 20.00 41.01 -22.76
C VAL A 204 21.07 40.54 -23.74
N GLN A 205 20.70 40.31 -25.00
CA GLN A 205 21.65 39.91 -26.05
C GLN A 205 22.73 40.95 -26.28
N ASP A 206 22.38 42.25 -26.26
CA ASP A 206 23.36 43.34 -26.36
C ASP A 206 24.32 43.34 -25.16
N ALA A 207 23.79 43.19 -23.94
CA ALA A 207 24.62 43.09 -22.74
C ALA A 207 25.56 41.86 -22.75
N ASP A 208 25.09 40.72 -23.24
CA ASP A 208 25.90 39.50 -23.39
C ASP A 208 26.99 39.68 -24.46
N THR A 209 26.67 40.35 -25.56
CA THR A 209 27.64 40.68 -26.62
C THR A 209 28.73 41.60 -26.08
N ARG A 210 28.37 42.64 -25.32
CA ARG A 210 29.35 43.54 -24.68
C ARG A 210 30.25 42.81 -23.69
N ARG A 211 29.71 41.84 -22.94
CA ARG A 211 30.50 40.98 -22.04
C ARG A 211 31.47 40.08 -22.81
N ALA A 212 31.05 39.53 -23.95
CA ALA A 212 31.91 38.67 -24.76
C ALA A 212 33.08 39.43 -25.43
N VAL A 213 32.89 40.72 -25.71
CA VAL A 213 33.90 41.58 -26.34
C VAL A 213 34.76 42.33 -25.31
N ALA A 214 34.41 42.28 -24.03
CA ALA A 214 35.20 42.92 -22.98
C ALA A 214 36.61 42.28 -22.92
N PRO A 215 37.69 43.07 -23.06
CA PRO A 215 39.05 42.56 -22.96
C PRO A 215 39.29 41.94 -21.58
N VAL A 216 39.84 40.73 -21.54
CA VAL A 216 40.35 40.12 -20.31
C VAL A 216 41.48 41.03 -19.79
N PRO A 217 41.41 41.55 -18.55
CA PRO A 217 42.50 42.34 -18.00
C PRO A 217 43.77 41.46 -17.97
N PRO A 218 44.96 42.03 -18.24
CA PRO A 218 46.19 41.25 -18.32
C PRO A 218 46.51 40.58 -16.98
N GLY A 219 46.16 39.30 -16.86
CA GLY A 219 46.62 38.40 -15.81
C GLY A 219 48.02 37.88 -16.13
N ARG A 220 48.83 37.70 -15.08
CA ARG A 220 50.22 37.20 -15.06
C ARG A 220 50.43 35.92 -15.91
N PRO A 221 51.68 35.60 -16.31
CA PRO A 221 51.97 34.36 -17.01
C PRO A 221 51.88 33.18 -16.03
N GLU A 222 50.72 32.54 -15.99
CA GLU A 222 50.58 31.17 -15.50
C GLU A 222 50.34 30.21 -16.67
N ALA A 223 50.79 28.97 -16.45
CA ALA A 223 50.98 27.88 -17.40
C ALA A 223 49.84 27.65 -18.42
N PRO A 224 50.13 27.10 -19.61
CA PRO A 224 49.18 27.03 -20.71
C PRO A 224 47.91 26.23 -20.35
N ALA A 225 46.78 26.94 -20.32
CA ALA A 225 45.45 26.36 -20.23
C ALA A 225 45.18 25.46 -21.44
N LYS A 226 44.72 24.23 -21.19
CA LYS A 226 44.22 23.34 -22.24
C LYS A 226 42.95 23.93 -22.85
N VAL A 227 42.91 23.94 -24.18
CA VAL A 227 41.78 24.39 -24.99
C VAL A 227 40.48 23.67 -24.58
N GLY A 228 39.45 24.44 -24.21
CA GLY A 228 38.08 23.93 -24.12
C GLY A 228 37.25 24.36 -22.90
N THR A 229 37.85 24.92 -21.85
CA THR A 229 37.10 25.41 -20.68
C THR A 229 37.54 26.83 -20.35
N ALA A 230 36.61 27.79 -20.42
CA ALA A 230 36.81 29.07 -19.77
C ALA A 230 37.03 28.79 -18.27
N SER A 231 38.28 28.92 -17.81
CA SER A 231 38.62 28.79 -16.40
C SER A 231 38.04 29.98 -15.68
N VAL A 232 36.82 29.84 -15.14
CA VAL A 232 36.26 30.82 -14.20
C VAL A 232 37.09 30.68 -12.93
N PRO A 233 37.79 31.75 -12.47
CA PRO A 233 38.52 31.69 -11.21
C PRO A 233 37.55 31.32 -10.10
N THR A 234 37.79 30.18 -9.45
CA THR A 234 36.98 29.69 -8.33
C THR A 234 37.25 30.44 -7.03
N GLU A 235 38.31 31.26 -7.01
CA GLU A 235 38.71 32.07 -5.87
C GLU A 235 38.66 33.56 -6.24
N PRO A 236 38.16 34.42 -5.34
CA PRO A 236 38.10 35.86 -5.60
C PRO A 236 39.52 36.44 -5.67
N GLU A 237 39.79 37.22 -6.72
CA GLU A 237 41.10 37.87 -6.94
C GLU A 237 41.57 38.74 -5.77
N ASN A 238 40.64 39.22 -4.94
CA ASN A 238 40.93 39.96 -3.72
C ASN A 238 40.07 39.43 -2.57
N ILE A 239 40.65 38.52 -1.80
CA ILE A 239 40.02 37.83 -0.67
C ILE A 239 39.53 38.85 0.37
N GLU A 240 40.32 39.88 0.70
CA GLU A 240 39.93 40.88 1.69
C GLU A 240 38.74 41.75 1.25
N ALA A 241 38.67 42.10 -0.04
CA ALA A 241 37.54 42.85 -0.59
C ALA A 241 36.29 41.96 -0.72
N TYR A 242 36.46 40.66 -0.95
CA TYR A 242 35.39 39.67 -0.95
C TYR A 242 34.83 39.50 0.46
N ASP A 243 35.69 39.28 1.45
CA ASP A 243 35.30 39.05 2.85
C ASP A 243 34.59 40.26 3.45
N ARG A 244 35.07 41.48 3.16
CA ARG A 244 34.37 42.72 3.57
C ARG A 244 32.96 42.78 2.99
N ARG A 245 32.78 42.42 1.73
CA ARG A 245 31.47 42.40 1.07
C ARG A 245 30.54 41.34 1.66
N GLN A 246 31.06 40.14 1.94
CA GLN A 246 30.28 39.07 2.58
C GLN A 246 29.83 39.48 3.99
N ALA A 247 30.73 40.11 4.76
CA ALA A 247 30.41 40.64 6.07
C ALA A 247 29.34 41.76 6.02
N GLU A 248 29.39 42.62 5.00
CA GLU A 248 28.41 43.69 4.82
C GLU A 248 27.03 43.16 4.40
N LEU A 249 26.99 42.18 3.50
CA LEU A 249 25.77 41.47 3.13
C LEU A 249 25.15 40.73 4.32
N GLY A 250 25.95 40.07 5.15
CA GLY A 250 25.48 39.44 6.38
C GLY A 250 24.78 40.43 7.32
N LYS A 251 25.32 41.65 7.47
CA LYS A 251 24.68 42.72 8.25
C LYS A 251 23.36 43.20 7.64
N GLN A 252 23.27 43.26 6.30
CA GLN A 252 22.03 43.64 5.62
C GLN A 252 20.94 42.58 5.79
N TYR A 253 21.28 41.30 5.67
CA TYR A 253 20.32 40.21 5.88
C TYR A 253 19.83 40.13 7.33
N ALA A 254 20.72 40.35 8.31
CA ALA A 254 20.31 40.42 9.71
C ALA A 254 19.29 41.54 9.95
N ARG A 255 19.53 42.74 9.41
CA ARG A 255 18.59 43.87 9.51
C ARG A 255 17.25 43.59 8.81
N LEU A 256 17.26 42.90 7.67
CA LEU A 256 16.03 42.51 6.98
C LEU A 256 15.24 41.44 7.75
N ALA A 257 15.93 40.50 8.40
CA ALA A 257 15.30 39.49 9.25
C ALA A 257 14.63 40.14 10.47
N ASP A 258 15.28 41.11 11.11
CA ASP A 258 14.73 41.84 12.26
C ASP A 258 13.54 42.73 11.89
N GLN A 259 13.43 43.18 10.64
CA GLN A 259 12.28 43.95 10.13
C GLN A 259 11.10 43.07 9.70
N SER A 260 11.31 41.76 9.58
CA SER A 260 10.31 40.79 9.12
C SER A 260 9.65 40.02 10.27
N ALA A 261 10.05 40.30 11.52
CA ALA A 261 9.51 39.75 12.77
C ALA A 261 8.63 40.80 13.46
#